data_AF-A0A7S2PB67-F1
#
_entry.id   AF-A0A7S2PB67-F1
#
_cell.length_a   1.000
_cell.length_b   1.000
_cell.length_c   1.000
_cell.angle_alpha   90.00
_cell.angle_beta   90.00
_cell.angle_gamma   90.00
#
_symmetry.space_group_name_H-M   'P 1'
#
loop_
_entity.id
_entity.type
_entity.pdbx_description
1 polymer ?
#
loop_
_entity_poly.entity_id
_entity_poly.type
_entity_poly.pdbx_seq_one_letter_code
_entity_poly.pdbx_strand_id
1 'polypeptide(L)'
;AWPQATLPQMAALQAAAAVPSALDQQEVLAAVESLYEDELKPYGRILRKRLAERAQAAGRGPALDIDIKALRAACEACQWLCVQAEEGGDWSALLRCRPASFIDVYSPTDVYPASLWDAALAYFGGLGDAEMALPGGRYSCAQVLAARRLQFLAGRSLGQICHIVQLA
;
A
#
# COMPACT_ATOMS: atom_id res chain seq x y z
N ALA A 1 -27.47 57.11 -20.72
CA ALA A 1 -26.11 57.17 -20.15
C ALA A 1 -26.18 56.74 -18.70
N TRP A 2 -25.76 55.50 -18.42
CA TRP A 2 -25.70 54.89 -17.10
C TRP A 2 -24.23 54.56 -16.80
N PRO A 3 -23.74 54.72 -15.56
CA PRO A 3 -22.32 54.54 -15.22
C PRO A 3 -21.92 53.07 -15.17
N GLN A 4 -20.70 52.78 -15.60
CA GLN A 4 -20.04 51.48 -15.48
C GLN A 4 -19.72 51.20 -14.01
N ALA A 5 -20.35 50.18 -13.44
CA ALA A 5 -19.95 49.60 -12.16
C ALA A 5 -18.86 48.56 -12.42
N THR A 6 -17.65 48.86 -11.95
CA THR A 6 -16.51 47.94 -11.87
C THR A 6 -16.79 46.86 -10.82
N LEU A 7 -16.77 45.59 -11.24
CA LEU A 7 -16.81 44.44 -10.33
C LEU A 7 -15.45 44.27 -9.61
N PRO A 8 -15.44 44.01 -8.29
CA PRO A 8 -14.21 43.75 -7.55
C PRO A 8 -13.72 42.31 -7.74
N GLN A 9 -12.46 42.19 -8.16
CA GLN A 9 -11.42 41.27 -7.70
C GLN A 9 -11.86 40.13 -6.73
N MET A 10 -12.23 38.96 -7.25
CA MET A 10 -12.33 37.72 -6.47
C MET A 10 -12.06 36.49 -7.34
N ALA A 11 -10.81 36.02 -7.37
CA ALA A 11 -10.43 34.59 -7.44
C ALA A 11 -8.89 34.45 -7.52
N ALA A 12 -8.15 35.15 -6.66
CA ALA A 12 -6.77 34.80 -6.36
C ALA A 12 -6.79 33.98 -5.06
N LEU A 13 -7.09 32.69 -5.19
CA LEU A 13 -6.80 31.66 -4.18
C LEU A 13 -6.12 30.50 -4.92
N GLN A 14 -5.01 30.83 -5.59
CA GLN A 14 -4.07 29.84 -6.07
C GLN A 14 -3.23 29.37 -4.89
N ALA A 15 -3.37 28.06 -4.63
CA ALA A 15 -2.39 27.16 -4.05
C ALA A 15 -1.50 27.78 -2.96
N ALA A 16 -1.96 27.71 -1.72
CA ALA A 16 -1.03 27.63 -0.61
C ALA A 16 -0.14 26.40 -0.86
N ALA A 17 1.10 26.65 -1.29
CA ALA A 17 2.15 25.65 -1.31
C ALA A 17 2.28 25.11 0.13
N ALA A 18 1.78 23.89 0.35
CA ALA A 18 1.88 23.22 1.62
C ALA A 18 3.36 23.08 1.97
N VAL A 19 3.75 23.69 3.09
CA VAL A 19 5.07 23.53 3.69
C VAL A 19 5.30 22.03 3.89
N PRO A 20 6.41 21.43 3.41
CA PRO A 20 6.70 20.02 3.65
C PRO A 20 7.18 19.87 5.09
N SER A 21 6.26 19.87 6.04
CA SER A 21 6.54 19.58 7.44
C SER A 21 5.97 18.22 7.81
N ALA A 22 6.84 17.31 8.22
CA ALA A 22 6.52 15.96 8.68
C ALA A 22 5.82 15.10 7.60
N LEU A 23 5.88 13.77 7.77
CA LEU A 23 5.02 12.88 7.00
C LEU A 23 3.57 13.37 7.09
N ASP A 24 2.95 13.64 5.95
CA ASP A 24 1.55 14.04 5.91
C ASP A 24 0.70 12.95 6.56
N GLN A 25 0.04 13.31 7.67
CA GLN A 25 -0.78 12.39 8.45
C GLN A 25 -1.93 11.81 7.61
N GLN A 26 -2.44 12.58 6.65
CA GLN A 26 -3.48 12.11 5.72
C GLN A 26 -2.92 11.01 4.80
N GLU A 27 -1.69 11.16 4.34
CA GLU A 27 -1.03 10.17 3.49
C GLU A 27 -0.71 8.89 4.27
N VAL A 28 -0.27 9.01 5.53
CA VAL A 28 -0.06 7.85 6.43
C VAL A 28 -1.38 7.11 6.66
N LEU A 29 -2.46 7.82 6.97
CA LEU A 29 -3.77 7.21 7.21
C LEU A 29 -4.28 6.50 5.95
N ALA A 30 -4.21 7.15 4.80
CA ALA A 30 -4.64 6.55 3.53
C ALA A 30 -3.78 5.33 3.14
N ALA A 31 -2.49 5.34 3.47
CA ALA A 31 -1.64 4.16 3.29
C ALA A 31 -2.04 3.00 4.20
N VAL A 32 -2.34 3.26 5.48
CA VAL A 32 -2.87 2.25 6.41
C VAL A 32 -4.20 1.70 5.92
N GLU A 33 -5.14 2.55 5.49
CA GLU A 33 -6.44 2.14 4.96
C GLU A 33 -6.29 1.22 3.74
N SER A 34 -5.42 1.57 2.80
CA SER A 34 -5.15 0.72 1.63
C SER A 34 -4.57 -0.65 2.01
N LEU A 35 -3.78 -0.74 3.09
CA LEU A 35 -3.28 -2.02 3.58
C LEU A 35 -4.38 -2.87 4.23
N TYR A 36 -5.35 -2.23 4.89
CA TYR A 36 -6.55 -2.93 5.36
C TYR A 36 -7.41 -3.48 4.21
N GLU A 37 -7.57 -2.72 3.12
CA GLU A 37 -8.25 -3.19 1.90
C GLU A 37 -7.52 -4.36 1.25
N ASP A 38 -6.19 -4.33 1.30
CA ASP A 38 -5.32 -5.41 0.84
C ASP A 38 -5.22 -6.59 1.81
N GLU A 39 -5.93 -6.57 2.94
CA GLU A 39 -5.85 -7.60 4.00
C GLU A 39 -4.41 -7.82 4.51
N LEU A 40 -3.57 -6.79 4.44
CA LEU A 40 -2.18 -6.79 4.88
C LEU A 40 -2.05 -6.03 6.20
N LYS A 41 -1.46 -6.68 7.21
CA LYS A 41 -1.18 -6.01 8.48
C LYS A 41 -0.19 -4.85 8.24
N PRO A 42 -0.48 -3.61 8.69
CA PRO A 42 0.36 -2.43 8.45
C PRO A 42 1.63 -2.41 9.32
N TYR A 43 2.50 -3.40 9.15
CA TYR A 43 3.83 -3.41 9.73
C TYR A 43 4.65 -2.23 9.22
N GLY A 44 5.50 -1.63 10.06
CA GLY A 44 6.27 -0.44 9.71
C GLY A 44 7.03 -0.59 8.39
N ARG A 45 7.60 -1.77 8.13
CA ARG A 45 8.30 -2.08 6.87
C ARG A 45 7.37 -2.13 5.65
N ILE A 46 6.15 -2.65 5.79
CA ILE A 46 5.15 -2.73 4.71
C ILE A 46 4.54 -1.35 4.48
N LEU A 47 4.19 -0.64 5.55
CA LEU A 47 3.66 0.73 5.49
C LEU A 47 4.63 1.68 4.79
N ARG A 48 5.93 1.58 5.08
CA ARG A 48 6.96 2.35 4.38
C ARG A 48 6.97 2.08 2.87
N LYS A 49 6.87 0.81 2.45
CA LYS A 49 6.78 0.44 1.03
C LYS A 49 5.52 1.00 0.39
N ARG A 50 4.37 0.87 1.07
CA ARG A 50 3.09 1.40 0.60
C ARG A 50 3.13 2.91 0.38
N LEU A 51 3.74 3.66 1.31
CA LEU A 51 3.91 5.10 1.17
C LEU A 51 4.78 5.47 -0.03
N ALA A 52 5.87 4.72 -0.27
CA ALA A 52 6.70 4.92 -1.44
C ALA A 52 5.92 4.67 -2.76
N GLU A 53 5.10 3.64 -2.82
CA GLU A 53 4.26 3.34 -3.98
C GLU A 53 3.24 4.44 -4.26
N ARG A 54 2.58 4.93 -3.21
CA ARG A 54 1.57 5.98 -3.32
C ARG A 54 2.20 7.30 -3.75
N ALA A 55 3.39 7.62 -3.23
CA ALA A 55 4.16 8.78 -3.68
C ALA A 55 4.56 8.67 -5.16
N GLN A 56 5.00 7.48 -5.60
CA GLN A 56 5.31 7.20 -7.00
C GLN A 56 4.06 7.35 -7.90
N ALA A 57 2.93 6.78 -7.50
CA ALA A 57 1.66 6.89 -8.22
C ALA A 57 1.15 8.33 -8.31
N ALA A 58 1.44 9.15 -7.30
CA ALA A 58 1.12 10.58 -7.26
C ALA A 58 2.13 11.47 -8.03
N GLY A 59 3.15 10.88 -8.68
CA GLY A 59 4.16 11.63 -9.43
C GLY A 59 5.11 12.45 -8.57
N ARG A 60 5.21 12.17 -7.26
CA ARG A 60 6.03 12.93 -6.29
C ARG A 60 7.51 12.53 -6.28
N GLY A 61 7.97 11.81 -7.31
CA GLY A 61 9.36 11.36 -7.46
C GLY A 61 9.65 9.99 -6.82
N PRO A 62 10.89 9.46 -6.99
CA PRO A 62 11.28 8.17 -6.46
C PRO A 62 11.22 8.16 -4.92
N ALA A 63 10.97 6.96 -4.37
CA ALA A 63 10.73 6.67 -2.96
C ALA A 63 11.47 7.63 -2.01
N LEU A 64 10.71 8.47 -1.31
CA LEU A 64 11.21 9.15 -0.14
C LEU A 64 11.84 8.08 0.76
N ASP A 65 13.12 8.24 1.12
CA ASP A 65 13.73 7.39 2.13
C ASP A 65 13.10 7.76 3.48
N ILE A 66 11.91 7.21 3.70
CA ILE A 66 11.10 7.47 4.87
C ILE A 66 11.80 6.79 6.04
N ASP A 67 12.36 7.61 6.93
CA ASP A 67 12.93 7.13 8.18
C ASP A 67 11.86 6.39 9.00
N ILE A 68 12.18 5.16 9.40
CA ILE A 68 11.21 4.29 10.07
C ILE A 68 10.82 4.82 11.46
N LYS A 69 11.71 5.56 12.14
CA LYS A 69 11.42 6.15 13.45
C LYS A 69 10.50 7.36 13.29
N ALA A 70 10.75 8.20 12.28
CA ALA A 70 9.86 9.31 11.91
C ALA A 70 8.48 8.81 11.50
N LEU A 71 8.40 7.71 10.73
CA LEU A 71 7.14 7.07 10.36
C LEU A 71 6.38 6.56 11.58
N ARG A 72 7.08 5.91 12.51
CA ARG A 72 6.48 5.46 13.77
C ARG A 72 5.94 6.63 14.58
N ALA A 73 6.72 7.69 14.75
CA ALA A 73 6.31 8.89 15.49
C ALA A 73 5.07 9.57 14.85
N ALA A 74 5.01 9.62 13.51
CA ALA A 74 3.83 10.11 12.79
C ALA A 74 2.59 9.24 13.04
N CYS A 75 2.75 7.92 13.11
CA CYS A 75 1.67 7.01 13.46
C CYS A 75 1.22 7.17 14.93
N GLU A 76 2.17 7.34 15.86
CA GLU A 76 1.89 7.55 17.29
C GLU A 76 1.17 8.89 17.55
N ALA A 77 1.50 9.93 16.77
CA ALA A 77 0.82 11.22 16.82
C ALA A 77 -0.59 11.21 16.20
N CYS A 78 -0.93 10.19 15.40
CA CYS A 78 -2.21 10.11 14.71
C CYS A 78 -3.30 9.53 15.62
N GLN A 79 -4.33 10.33 15.92
CA GLN A 79 -5.43 9.93 16.82
C GLN A 79 -6.24 8.72 16.33
N TRP A 80 -6.27 8.45 15.02
CA TRP A 80 -7.00 7.32 14.44
C TRP A 80 -6.21 6.01 14.45
N LEU A 81 -4.91 6.08 14.73
CA LEU A 81 -4.01 4.94 14.71
C LEU A 81 -3.62 4.51 16.13
N CYS A 82 -3.44 3.21 16.29
CA CYS A 82 -2.87 2.57 17.47
C CYS A 82 -1.61 1.84 17.03
N VAL A 83 -0.46 2.28 17.55
CA VAL A 83 0.82 1.63 17.29
C VAL A 83 1.03 0.51 18.30
N GLN A 84 1.27 -0.70 17.81
CA GLN A 84 1.53 -1.90 18.62
C GLN A 84 2.94 -2.40 18.37
N ALA A 85 3.62 -2.82 19.44
CA ALA A 85 4.90 -3.52 19.32
C ALA A 85 4.65 -4.94 18.79
N GLU A 86 5.53 -5.39 17.90
CA GLU A 86 5.47 -6.71 17.29
C GLU A 86 6.77 -7.47 17.58
N GLU A 87 6.76 -8.78 17.33
CA GLU A 87 7.94 -9.61 17.49
C GLU A 87 9.09 -9.16 16.57
N GLY A 88 10.33 -9.47 16.96
CA GLY A 88 11.52 -9.12 16.17
C GLY A 88 11.83 -7.62 16.11
N GLY A 89 11.26 -6.81 17.02
CA GLY A 89 11.50 -5.37 17.10
C GLY A 89 10.79 -4.56 16.02
N ASP A 90 9.80 -5.15 15.34
CA ASP A 90 8.91 -4.42 14.43
C ASP A 90 7.72 -3.81 15.19
N TRP A 91 6.88 -3.08 14.47
CA TRP A 91 5.66 -2.49 15.00
C TRP A 91 4.58 -2.46 13.91
N SER A 92 3.31 -2.35 14.31
CA SER A 92 2.19 -2.18 13.39
C SER A 92 1.36 -0.95 13.74
N ALA A 93 0.79 -0.28 12.73
CA ALA A 93 -0.18 0.81 12.91
C ALA A 93 -1.59 0.33 12.55
N LEU A 94 -2.45 0.17 13.55
CA LEU A 94 -3.81 -0.31 13.39
C LEU A 94 -4.84 0.82 13.50
N LEU A 95 -5.91 0.74 12.72
CA LEU A 95 -7.05 1.65 12.83
C LEU A 95 -7.84 1.34 14.12
N ARG A 96 -8.04 2.35 14.98
CA ARG A 96 -8.71 2.18 16.28
C ARG A 96 -10.15 1.69 16.18
N CYS A 97 -10.87 2.08 15.12
CA CYS A 97 -12.30 1.82 14.96
C CYS A 97 -12.62 0.78 13.88
N ARG A 98 -11.62 0.02 13.40
CA ARG A 98 -11.82 -1.01 12.37
C ARG A 98 -11.21 -2.34 12.83
N PRO A 99 -11.98 -3.44 12.85
CA PRO A 99 -11.44 -4.74 13.19
C PRO A 99 -10.36 -5.16 12.19
N ALA A 100 -9.32 -5.82 12.70
CA ALA A 100 -8.27 -6.40 11.87
C ALA A 100 -8.81 -7.65 11.14
N SER A 101 -8.74 -7.65 9.82
CA SER A 101 -9.11 -8.77 8.94
C SER A 101 -7.94 -9.14 8.04
N PHE A 102 -6.75 -9.28 8.62
CA PHE A 102 -5.53 -9.52 7.87
C PHE A 102 -5.32 -11.00 7.58
N ILE A 103 -4.78 -11.30 6.40
CA ILE A 103 -4.32 -12.64 6.05
C ILE A 103 -3.03 -12.94 6.81
N ASP A 104 -2.98 -14.12 7.45
CA ASP A 104 -1.72 -14.69 7.91
C ASP A 104 -0.96 -15.26 6.71
N VAL A 105 -0.07 -14.44 6.17
CA VAL A 105 0.75 -14.78 5.00
C VAL A 105 1.65 -16.01 5.26
N TYR A 106 1.97 -16.31 6.51
CA TYR A 106 2.85 -17.44 6.87
C TYR A 106 2.09 -18.74 7.13
N SER A 107 0.76 -18.72 7.05
CA SER A 107 -0.03 -19.94 7.20
C SER A 107 0.41 -20.97 6.15
N PRO A 108 0.62 -22.24 6.52
CA PRO A 108 0.88 -23.31 5.54
C PRO A 108 -0.41 -23.83 4.90
N THR A 109 -1.57 -23.29 5.27
CA THR A 109 -2.87 -23.83 4.86
C THR A 109 -3.25 -23.29 3.49
N ASP A 110 -3.31 -24.17 2.49
CA ASP A 110 -3.85 -23.82 1.19
C ASP A 110 -5.39 -23.77 1.24
N VAL A 111 -5.93 -22.56 1.09
CA VAL A 111 -7.38 -22.27 1.04
C VAL A 111 -7.84 -21.94 -0.38
N TYR A 112 -6.95 -22.03 -1.37
CA TYR A 112 -7.22 -21.66 -2.75
C TYR A 112 -7.70 -22.87 -3.58
N PRO A 113 -8.56 -22.67 -4.58
CA PRO A 113 -9.05 -23.76 -5.40
C PRO A 113 -7.94 -24.32 -6.30
N ALA A 114 -7.93 -25.63 -6.54
CA ALA A 114 -6.94 -26.30 -7.41
C ALA A 114 -6.79 -25.64 -8.79
N SER A 115 -7.91 -25.16 -9.37
CA SER A 115 -7.91 -24.43 -10.65
C SER A 115 -7.01 -23.19 -10.68
N LEU A 116 -6.75 -22.55 -9.53
CA LEU A 116 -5.81 -21.43 -9.43
C LEU A 116 -4.38 -21.91 -9.70
N TRP A 117 -4.01 -23.04 -9.09
CA TRP A 117 -2.68 -23.63 -9.23
C TRP A 117 -2.45 -24.19 -10.63
N ASP A 118 -3.46 -24.83 -11.23
CA ASP A 118 -3.38 -25.29 -12.62
C ASP A 118 -3.14 -24.12 -13.58
N ALA A 119 -3.87 -23.01 -13.38
CA ALA A 119 -3.70 -21.80 -14.19
C ALA A 119 -2.34 -21.12 -13.93
N ALA A 120 -1.86 -21.09 -12.69
CA ALA A 120 -0.56 -20.57 -12.35
C ALA A 120 0.56 -21.40 -13.00
N LEU A 121 0.48 -22.73 -12.92
CA LEU A 121 1.43 -23.66 -13.55
C LEU A 121 1.49 -23.44 -15.06
N ALA A 122 0.33 -23.35 -15.72
CA ALA A 122 0.25 -23.07 -17.15
C ALA A 122 0.84 -21.69 -17.51
N TYR A 123 0.58 -20.67 -16.68
CA TYR A 123 1.12 -19.33 -16.88
C TYR A 123 2.65 -19.31 -16.75
N PHE A 124 3.20 -19.78 -15.64
CA PHE A 124 4.64 -19.74 -15.38
C PHE A 124 5.42 -20.68 -16.29
N GLY A 125 4.86 -21.85 -16.65
CA GLY A 125 5.47 -22.77 -17.61
C GLY A 125 5.53 -22.21 -19.05
N GLY A 126 4.75 -21.17 -19.35
CA GLY A 126 4.76 -20.49 -20.64
C GLY A 126 5.65 -19.23 -20.72
N LEU A 127 6.26 -18.79 -19.61
CA LEU A 127 7.12 -17.61 -19.58
C LEU A 127 8.55 -17.94 -20.01
N GLY A 128 9.20 -17.00 -20.71
CA GLY A 128 10.65 -17.04 -20.91
C GLY A 128 11.42 -16.52 -19.68
N ASP A 129 12.73 -16.80 -19.61
CA ASP A 129 13.60 -16.43 -18.47
C ASP A 129 13.54 -14.93 -18.10
N ALA A 130 13.47 -14.04 -19.11
CA ALA A 130 13.39 -12.59 -18.89
C ALA A 130 12.04 -12.15 -18.29
N GLU A 131 10.96 -12.87 -18.60
CA GLU A 131 9.60 -12.57 -18.12
C GLU A 131 9.33 -13.19 -16.74
N MET A 132 10.14 -14.17 -16.33
CA MET A 132 10.11 -14.82 -15.04
C MET A 132 10.86 -14.03 -13.94
N ALA A 133 11.48 -12.89 -14.25
CA ALA A 133 12.19 -12.09 -13.28
C ALA A 133 11.23 -11.46 -12.24
N LEU A 134 11.07 -12.13 -11.10
CA LEU A 134 10.31 -11.65 -9.94
C LEU A 134 11.27 -11.15 -8.85
N PRO A 135 10.93 -10.07 -8.13
CA PRO A 135 11.75 -9.58 -7.02
C PRO A 135 11.71 -10.56 -5.84
N GLY A 136 12.82 -10.71 -5.11
CA GLY A 136 12.96 -11.75 -4.07
C GLY A 136 12.11 -11.57 -2.81
N GLY A 137 11.41 -10.45 -2.62
CA GLY A 137 10.56 -10.23 -1.45
C GLY A 137 9.09 -10.56 -1.74
N ARG A 138 8.41 -11.34 -0.88
CA ARG A 138 7.00 -11.74 -1.07
C ARG A 138 6.06 -10.60 -1.45
N TYR A 139 6.09 -9.52 -0.67
CA TYR A 139 5.26 -8.34 -0.96
C TYR A 139 5.57 -7.77 -2.35
N SER A 140 6.84 -7.61 -2.70
CA SER A 140 7.25 -7.08 -4.00
C SER A 140 6.92 -8.04 -5.15
N CYS A 141 7.00 -9.35 -4.92
CA CYS A 141 6.59 -10.38 -5.88
C CYS A 141 5.08 -10.34 -6.12
N ALA A 142 4.29 -10.31 -5.03
CA ALA A 142 2.85 -10.17 -5.09
C ALA A 142 2.40 -8.90 -5.82
N GLN A 143 3.11 -7.78 -5.64
CA GLN A 143 2.85 -6.54 -6.38
C GLN A 143 3.05 -6.71 -7.88
N VAL A 144 4.13 -7.36 -8.30
CA VAL A 144 4.38 -7.63 -9.73
C VAL A 144 3.30 -8.55 -10.29
N LEU A 145 2.91 -9.60 -9.57
CA LEU A 145 1.83 -10.50 -10.00
C LEU A 145 0.47 -9.79 -10.09
N ALA A 146 0.14 -8.95 -9.11
CA ALA A 146 -1.07 -8.13 -9.13
C ALA A 146 -1.07 -7.15 -10.33
N ALA A 147 0.07 -6.51 -10.61
CA ALA A 147 0.22 -5.58 -11.73
C ALA A 147 0.04 -6.26 -13.09
N ARG A 148 0.33 -7.56 -13.22
CA ARG A 148 0.10 -8.36 -14.43
C ARG A 148 -1.39 -8.65 -14.70
N ARG A 149 -2.29 -8.38 -13.74
CA ARG A 149 -3.75 -8.56 -13.87
C ARG A 149 -4.15 -9.96 -14.35
N LEU A 150 -3.50 -10.97 -13.80
CA LEU A 150 -3.72 -12.38 -14.16
C LEU A 150 -5.14 -12.81 -13.78
N GLN A 151 -5.84 -13.47 -14.70
CA GLN A 151 -7.24 -13.84 -14.50
C GLN A 151 -7.44 -14.77 -13.29
N PHE A 152 -6.50 -15.69 -13.04
CA PHE A 152 -6.58 -16.60 -11.89
C PHE A 152 -6.34 -15.92 -10.54
N LEU A 153 -5.85 -14.67 -10.53
CA LEU A 153 -5.73 -13.82 -9.34
C LEU A 153 -6.86 -12.77 -9.25
N ALA A 154 -7.84 -12.80 -10.16
CA ALA A 154 -8.92 -11.83 -10.17
C ALA A 154 -9.73 -11.88 -8.86
N GLY A 155 -9.99 -10.70 -8.28
CA GLY A 155 -10.70 -10.56 -7.01
C GLY A 155 -9.89 -10.96 -5.77
N ARG A 156 -8.60 -11.26 -5.90
CA ARG A 156 -7.71 -11.51 -4.76
C ARG A 156 -7.12 -10.20 -4.24
N SER A 157 -7.14 -10.03 -2.91
CA SER A 157 -6.43 -8.93 -2.25
C SER A 157 -4.91 -9.12 -2.37
N LEU A 158 -4.12 -8.05 -2.21
CA LEU A 158 -2.67 -8.20 -2.24
C LEU A 158 -2.15 -9.13 -1.12
N GLY A 159 -2.80 -9.16 0.04
CA GLY A 159 -2.52 -10.08 1.14
C GLY A 159 -2.73 -11.54 0.75
N GLN A 160 -3.83 -11.85 0.05
CA GLN A 160 -4.06 -13.19 -0.50
C GLN A 160 -2.98 -13.56 -1.52
N ILE A 161 -2.59 -12.63 -2.41
CA ILE A 161 -1.51 -12.88 -3.38
C ILE A 161 -0.17 -13.10 -2.66
N CYS A 162 0.11 -12.36 -1.57
CA CYS A 162 1.31 -12.60 -0.75
C CYS A 162 1.33 -14.01 -0.14
N HIS A 163 0.18 -14.51 0.29
CA HIS A 163 0.03 -15.86 0.81
C HIS A 163 0.18 -16.92 -0.30
N ILE A 164 -0.39 -16.70 -1.50
CA ILE A 164 -0.17 -17.55 -2.68
C ILE A 164 1.33 -17.65 -3.00
N VAL A 165 2.05 -16.52 -2.98
CA VAL A 165 3.51 -16.48 -3.19
C VAL A 165 4.29 -17.21 -2.09
N GLN A 166 3.76 -17.30 -0.86
CA GLN A 166 4.41 -18.04 0.22
C GLN A 166 4.18 -19.56 0.12
N LEU A 167 3.09 -20.00 -0.48
CA LEU A 167 2.76 -21.42 -0.67
C LEU A 167 3.46 -22.05 -1.88
N ALA A 168 3.82 -21.24 -2.90
CA ALA A 168 4.51 -21.65 -4.12
C ALA A 168 6.02 -21.81 -3.92
#